data_AF-A0A256BR80-F1
#
_entry.id   AF-A0A256BR80-F1
#
_cell.length_a   1.000
_cell.length_b   1.000
_cell.length_c   1.000
_cell.angle_alpha   90.00
_cell.angle_beta   90.00
_cell.angle_gamma   90.00
#
_symmetry.space_group_name_H-M   'P 1'
#
loop_
_entity.id
_entity.type
_entity.pdbx_description
1 polymer ?
#
loop_
_entity_poly.entity_id
_entity_poly.type
_entity_poly.pdbx_seq_one_letter_code
_entity_poly.pdbx_strand_id
1 'polypeptide(L)'
;MEKWQWFVENWFNVFTIGIALLSAGYAFKANNLSKIANDNSKVANELSERANKIAEETNYNNYYKFITEVIARLKSIKSELTQEEVIHSDRMDAYSKTKSLKIYCIENLSKDFMIPNKDFNFWEYLDQFINDLFNYIEESSPEIIINEIDSAISELEKRL
;
A
#
# COMPACT_ATOMS: atom_id res chain seq x y z
N MET A 1 -59.16 5.37 -61.43
CA MET A 1 -57.76 5.74 -61.16
C MET A 1 -57.53 6.01 -59.67
N GLU A 2 -58.47 6.67 -59.00
CA GLU A 2 -58.43 7.02 -57.55
C GLU A 2 -58.20 5.86 -56.58
N LYS A 3 -58.82 4.68 -56.81
CA LYS A 3 -58.65 3.51 -55.91
C LYS A 3 -57.21 2.97 -55.86
N TRP A 4 -56.47 3.10 -56.96
CA TRP A 4 -55.07 2.65 -57.03
C TRP A 4 -54.13 3.62 -56.33
N GLN A 5 -54.33 4.92 -56.47
CA GLN A 5 -53.60 5.93 -55.69
C GLN A 5 -53.82 5.75 -54.19
N TRP A 6 -55.08 5.58 -53.77
CA TRP A 6 -55.40 5.32 -52.36
C TRP A 6 -54.70 4.06 -51.83
N PHE A 7 -54.65 2.97 -52.61
CA PHE A 7 -53.94 1.76 -52.20
C PHE A 7 -52.42 1.99 -52.04
N VAL A 8 -51.78 2.65 -53.01
CA VAL A 8 -50.34 2.95 -52.99
C VAL A 8 -49.98 3.86 -51.81
N GLU A 9 -50.77 4.90 -51.56
CA GLU A 9 -50.55 5.84 -50.45
C GLU A 9 -50.68 5.17 -49.08
N ASN A 10 -51.73 4.34 -48.89
CA ASN A 10 -51.90 3.61 -47.63
C ASN A 10 -50.80 2.56 -47.43
N TRP A 11 -50.36 1.87 -48.49
CA TRP A 11 -49.30 0.89 -48.41
C TRP A 11 -47.95 1.53 -48.06
N PHE A 12 -47.63 2.68 -48.65
CA PHE A 12 -46.43 3.45 -48.33
C PHE A 12 -46.46 3.98 -46.88
N ASN A 13 -47.62 4.42 -46.39
CA ASN A 13 -47.80 4.82 -44.99
C ASN A 13 -47.54 3.65 -44.03
N VAL A 14 -48.12 2.47 -44.30
CA VAL A 14 -47.90 1.26 -43.49
C VAL A 14 -46.42 0.88 -43.49
N PHE A 15 -45.75 0.92 -44.64
CA PHE A 15 -44.32 0.65 -44.74
C PHE A 15 -43.47 1.65 -43.94
N THR A 16 -43.79 2.94 -44.02
CA THR A 16 -43.08 4.01 -43.30
C THR A 16 -43.26 3.88 -41.78
N ILE A 17 -44.47 3.56 -41.32
CA ILE A 17 -44.76 3.27 -39.92
C ILE A 17 -43.98 2.03 -39.45
N GLY A 18 -43.92 0.98 -40.28
CA GLY A 18 -43.15 -0.23 -39.99
C GLY A 18 -41.65 0.05 -39.80
N ILE A 19 -41.04 0.85 -40.68
CA ILE A 19 -39.63 1.27 -40.55
C ILE A 19 -39.42 2.12 -39.29
N ALA A 20 -40.32 3.07 -39.02
CA ALA A 20 -40.24 3.92 -37.84
C ALA A 20 -40.25 3.09 -36.53
N LEU A 21 -41.16 2.11 -36.44
CA LEU A 21 -41.26 1.19 -35.31
C LEU A 21 -40.01 0.32 -35.14
N LEU A 22 -39.43 -0.19 -36.23
CA LEU A 22 -38.17 -0.93 -36.19
C LEU A 22 -37.03 -0.04 -35.67
N SER A 23 -36.92 1.21 -36.17
CA SER A 23 -35.89 2.15 -35.72
C SER A 23 -36.03 2.48 -34.22
N ALA A 24 -37.27 2.67 -33.74
CA ALA A 24 -37.55 2.92 -32.32
C ALA A 24 -37.18 1.70 -31.46
N GLY A 25 -37.42 0.48 -31.95
CA GLY A 25 -36.99 -0.76 -31.31
C GLY A 25 -35.47 -0.87 -31.19
N TYR A 26 -34.72 -0.55 -32.24
CA TYR A 26 -33.25 -0.53 -32.20
C TYR A 26 -32.71 0.56 -31.26
N ALA A 27 -33.30 1.76 -31.28
CA ALA A 27 -32.92 2.85 -30.38
C ALA A 27 -33.16 2.48 -28.90
N PHE A 28 -34.29 1.85 -28.59
CA PHE A 28 -34.59 1.36 -27.25
C PHE A 28 -33.56 0.30 -26.79
N LYS A 29 -33.21 -0.64 -27.66
CA LYS A 29 -32.18 -1.66 -27.37
C LYS A 29 -30.80 -1.03 -27.14
N ALA A 30 -30.42 -0.03 -27.95
CA ALA A 30 -29.15 0.68 -27.82
C ALA A 30 -29.08 1.45 -26.49
N ASN A 31 -30.15 2.15 -26.11
CA ASN A 31 -30.22 2.86 -24.82
C ASN A 31 -30.09 1.91 -23.62
N ASN A 32 -30.74 0.74 -23.68
CA ASN A 32 -30.61 -0.26 -22.63
C ASN A 32 -29.18 -0.82 -22.53
N LEU A 33 -28.53 -1.10 -23.67
CA LEU A 33 -27.13 -1.54 -23.68
C LEU A 33 -26.19 -0.47 -23.12
N SER A 34 -26.41 0.81 -23.48
CA SER A 34 -25.65 1.94 -22.94
C SER A 34 -25.80 2.05 -21.42
N LYS A 35 -27.02 1.84 -20.90
CA LYS A 35 -27.26 1.84 -19.45
C LYS A 35 -26.51 0.72 -18.75
N ILE A 36 -26.56 -0.51 -19.29
CA ILE A 36 -25.82 -1.66 -18.74
C ILE A 36 -24.31 -1.39 -18.74
N ALA A 37 -23.77 -0.81 -19.81
CA ALA A 37 -22.35 -0.47 -19.89
C ALA A 37 -21.97 0.57 -18.82
N ASN A 38 -22.80 1.59 -18.59
CA ASN A 38 -22.57 2.59 -17.57
C ASN A 38 -22.65 2.01 -16.15
N ASP A 39 -23.63 1.15 -15.88
CA ASP A 39 -23.77 0.46 -14.60
C ASP A 39 -22.55 -0.46 -14.34
N ASN A 40 -22.09 -1.20 -15.35
CA ASN A 40 -20.86 -2.01 -15.26
C ASN A 40 -19.62 -1.17 -15.00
N SER A 41 -19.50 -0.01 -15.65
CA SER A 41 -18.38 0.92 -15.41
C SER A 41 -18.38 1.45 -13.98
N LYS A 42 -19.56 1.72 -13.40
CA LYS A 42 -19.67 2.15 -12.00
C LYS A 42 -19.19 1.06 -11.05
N VAL A 43 -19.63 -0.18 -11.26
CA VAL A 43 -19.19 -1.34 -10.46
C VAL A 43 -17.68 -1.55 -10.57
N ALA A 44 -17.10 -1.39 -11.77
CA ALA A 44 -15.66 -1.51 -11.96
C ALA A 44 -14.88 -0.44 -11.18
N ASN A 45 -15.35 0.81 -11.17
CA ASN A 45 -14.73 1.89 -10.40
C ASN A 45 -14.82 1.62 -8.88
N GLU A 46 -15.99 1.20 -8.38
CA GLU A 46 -16.16 0.86 -6.96
C GLU A 46 -15.25 -0.31 -6.55
N LEU A 47 -15.07 -1.31 -7.41
CA LEU A 47 -14.16 -2.42 -7.15
C LEU A 47 -12.69 -1.95 -7.11
N SER A 48 -12.31 -1.06 -8.03
CA SER A 48 -10.97 -0.46 -8.05
C SER A 48 -10.68 0.35 -6.80
N GLU A 49 -11.64 1.15 -6.32
CA GLU A 49 -11.50 1.92 -5.07
C GLU A 49 -11.34 1.00 -3.86
N ARG A 50 -12.14 -0.08 -3.78
CA ARG A 50 -11.99 -1.07 -2.70
C ARG A 50 -10.64 -1.79 -2.76
N ALA A 51 -10.17 -2.14 -3.95
CA ALA A 51 -8.86 -2.77 -4.12
C ALA A 51 -7.73 -1.83 -3.65
N ASN A 52 -7.79 -0.55 -4.01
CA ASN A 52 -6.84 0.46 -3.53
C ASN A 52 -6.86 0.58 -2.01
N LYS A 53 -8.05 0.61 -1.41
CA LYS A 53 -8.19 0.69 0.06
C LYS A 53 -7.58 -0.54 0.76
N ILE A 54 -7.83 -1.74 0.24
CA ILE A 54 -7.22 -2.98 0.78
C ILE A 54 -5.70 -2.94 0.65
N ALA A 55 -5.18 -2.43 -0.47
CA ALA A 55 -3.73 -2.27 -0.65
C ALA A 55 -3.15 -1.28 0.37
N GLU A 56 -3.81 -0.14 0.61
CA GLU A 56 -3.42 0.83 1.65
C GLU A 56 -3.41 0.20 3.04
N GLU A 57 -4.50 -0.48 3.43
CA GLU A 57 -4.61 -1.18 4.73
C GLU A 57 -3.50 -2.24 4.89
N THR A 58 -3.19 -2.97 3.82
CA THR A 58 -2.10 -3.96 3.81
C THR A 58 -0.74 -3.31 4.00
N ASN A 59 -0.49 -2.17 3.33
CA ASN A 59 0.76 -1.42 3.48
C ASN A 59 0.94 -0.88 4.90
N TYR A 60 -0.12 -0.35 5.51
CA TYR A 60 -0.10 0.08 6.92
C TYR A 60 0.20 -1.10 7.87
N ASN A 61 -0.48 -2.24 7.69
CA ASN A 61 -0.22 -3.42 8.51
C ASN A 61 1.22 -3.92 8.40
N ASN A 62 1.78 -3.93 7.19
CA ASN A 62 3.17 -4.28 6.97
C ASN A 62 4.11 -3.28 7.67
N TYR A 63 3.77 -2.00 7.68
CA TYR A 63 4.59 -0.95 8.30
C TYR A 63 4.63 -1.13 9.82
N TYR A 64 3.46 -1.29 10.45
CA TYR A 64 3.39 -1.54 11.89
C TYR A 64 4.14 -2.82 12.29
N LYS A 65 4.02 -3.87 11.49
CA LYS A 65 4.77 -5.12 11.69
C LYS A 65 6.28 -4.89 11.63
N PHE A 66 6.76 -4.14 10.66
CA PHE A 66 8.17 -3.78 10.52
C PHE A 66 8.67 -3.01 11.75
N ILE A 67 7.98 -1.94 12.15
CA ILE A 67 8.38 -1.12 13.31
C ILE A 67 8.42 -1.95 14.59
N THR A 68 7.41 -2.80 14.80
CA THR A 68 7.34 -3.69 15.97
C THR A 68 8.53 -4.65 16.03
N GLU A 69 8.92 -5.23 14.88
CA GLU A 69 10.06 -6.14 14.79
C GLU A 69 11.39 -5.42 15.03
N VAL A 70 11.57 -4.20 14.51
CA VAL A 70 12.75 -3.37 14.78
C VAL A 70 12.87 -3.07 16.27
N ILE A 71 11.78 -2.65 16.92
CA ILE A 71 11.75 -2.39 18.37
C ILE A 71 12.14 -3.66 19.14
N ALA A 72 11.60 -4.82 18.79
CA ALA A 72 11.90 -6.08 19.46
C ALA A 72 13.39 -6.44 19.35
N ARG A 73 13.99 -6.24 18.18
CA ARG A 73 15.43 -6.47 17.94
C ARG A 73 16.30 -5.49 18.72
N LEU A 74 15.95 -4.21 18.75
CA LEU A 74 16.65 -3.20 19.54
C LEU A 74 16.60 -3.50 21.04
N LYS A 75 15.43 -3.91 21.57
CA LYS A 75 15.30 -4.38 22.96
C LYS A 75 16.19 -5.58 23.24
N SER A 76 16.33 -6.51 22.29
CA SER A 76 17.24 -7.66 22.42
C SER A 76 18.71 -7.25 22.45
N ILE A 77 19.14 -6.33 21.56
CA ILE A 77 20.52 -5.79 21.56
C ILE A 77 20.80 -5.07 22.88
N LYS A 78 19.88 -4.22 23.34
CA LYS A 78 20.00 -3.54 24.63
C LYS A 78 20.21 -4.53 25.77
N SER A 79 19.41 -5.61 25.83
CA SER A 79 19.49 -6.59 26.90
C SER A 79 20.86 -7.27 27.03
N GLU A 80 21.58 -7.45 25.91
CA GLU A 80 22.95 -7.97 25.91
C GLU A 80 23.96 -6.95 26.41
N LEU A 81 23.74 -5.67 26.10
CA LEU A 81 24.63 -4.58 26.52
C LEU A 81 24.46 -4.17 28.00
N THR A 82 23.32 -4.49 28.63
CA THR A 82 23.07 -4.18 30.06
C THR A 82 23.60 -5.21 31.06
N GLN A 83 24.26 -6.29 30.64
CA GLN A 83 24.79 -7.26 31.61
C GLN A 83 25.88 -6.62 32.49
N GLU A 84 25.86 -6.90 33.80
CA GLU A 84 26.70 -6.23 34.84
C GLU A 84 28.21 -6.31 34.54
N GLU A 85 28.66 -7.34 33.83
CA GLU A 85 29.96 -7.39 33.15
C GLU A 85 29.72 -7.70 31.68
N VAL A 86 29.76 -6.68 30.83
CA VAL A 86 29.79 -6.88 29.38
C VAL A 86 31.13 -7.51 29.02
N ILE A 87 31.17 -8.83 28.93
CA ILE A 87 32.37 -9.53 28.47
C ILE A 87 32.51 -9.37 26.96
N HIS A 88 33.72 -9.57 26.43
CA HIS A 88 33.97 -9.44 24.98
C HIS A 88 33.01 -10.28 24.13
N SER A 89 32.55 -11.43 24.64
CA SER A 89 31.54 -12.27 23.99
C SER A 89 30.21 -11.53 23.79
N ASP A 90 29.72 -10.82 24.81
CA ASP A 90 28.43 -10.13 24.74
C ASP A 90 28.45 -8.98 23.73
N ARG A 91 29.60 -8.30 23.58
CA ARG A 91 29.78 -7.28 22.53
C ARG A 91 29.78 -7.91 21.14
N MET A 92 30.39 -9.08 20.97
CA MET A 92 30.38 -9.79 19.70
C MET A 92 28.98 -10.29 19.33
N ASP A 93 28.18 -10.72 20.31
CA ASP A 93 26.79 -11.11 20.10
C ASP A 93 25.91 -9.90 19.75
N ALA A 94 26.05 -8.79 20.49
CA ALA A 94 25.36 -7.53 20.20
C ALA A 94 25.71 -6.99 18.80
N TYR A 95 26.97 -7.12 18.39
CA TYR A 95 27.43 -6.76 17.04
C TYR A 95 26.77 -7.64 15.97
N SER A 96 26.78 -8.97 16.17
CA SER A 96 26.12 -9.92 15.26
C SER A 96 24.63 -9.62 15.10
N LYS A 97 23.93 -9.30 16.20
CA LYS A 97 22.53 -8.90 16.16
C LYS A 97 22.31 -7.56 15.46
N THR A 98 23.21 -6.60 15.64
CA THR A 98 23.13 -5.31 14.95
C THR A 98 23.34 -5.46 13.45
N LYS A 99 24.25 -6.34 13.03
CA LYS A 99 24.41 -6.71 11.62
C LYS A 99 23.14 -7.35 11.06
N SER A 100 22.53 -8.27 11.81
CA SER A 100 21.24 -8.89 11.45
C SER A 100 20.11 -7.87 11.35
N LEU A 101 20.06 -6.90 12.27
CA LEU A 101 19.11 -5.78 12.22
C LEU A 101 19.32 -4.93 10.96
N LYS A 102 20.58 -4.59 10.63
CA LYS A 102 20.89 -3.83 9.41
C LYS A 102 20.44 -4.55 8.15
N ILE A 103 20.72 -5.85 8.04
CA ILE A 103 20.25 -6.67 6.91
C ILE A 103 18.72 -6.67 6.85
N TYR A 104 18.05 -6.92 7.97
CA TYR A 104 16.59 -6.90 8.06
C TYR A 104 16.02 -5.55 7.60
N CYS A 105 16.58 -4.43 8.06
CA CYS A 105 16.14 -3.11 7.63
C CYS A 105 16.38 -2.90 6.15
N ILE A 106 17.56 -3.19 5.60
CA ILE A 106 17.82 -3.06 4.15
C ILE A 106 16.82 -3.88 3.32
N GLU A 107 16.58 -5.15 3.69
CA GLU A 107 15.69 -6.05 2.95
C GLU A 107 14.21 -5.62 2.98
N ASN A 108 13.79 -4.93 4.03
CA ASN A 108 12.40 -4.48 4.21
C ASN A 108 12.20 -3.02 3.79
N LEU A 109 13.21 -2.17 3.90
CA LEU A 109 13.22 -0.79 3.40
C LEU A 109 13.21 -0.76 1.86
N SER A 110 13.93 -1.67 1.22
CA SER A 110 14.00 -1.73 -0.24
C SER A 110 12.75 -2.31 -0.91
N LYS A 111 11.87 -2.96 -0.15
CA LYS A 111 10.66 -3.63 -0.65
C LYS A 111 9.43 -2.80 -0.31
N ASP A 112 9.06 -1.92 -1.24
CA ASP A 112 7.69 -1.45 -1.45
C ASP A 112 6.92 -0.95 -0.20
N PHE A 113 7.59 -0.35 0.79
CA PHE A 113 6.91 0.58 1.69
C PHE A 113 6.57 1.88 0.95
N MET A 114 5.72 1.77 -0.08
CA MET A 114 4.96 2.90 -0.60
C MET A 114 3.88 3.24 0.42
N ILE A 115 4.30 3.79 1.56
CA ILE A 115 3.40 4.60 2.38
C ILE A 115 3.27 5.91 1.59
N PRO A 116 2.09 6.19 0.98
CA PRO A 116 1.93 7.37 0.16
C PRO A 116 2.00 8.58 1.11
N ASN A 117 3.08 9.36 1.03
CA ASN A 117 3.33 10.55 1.83
C ASN A 117 3.30 10.32 3.35
N LYS A 118 4.47 10.42 4.02
CA LYS A 118 4.66 11.52 5.00
C LYS A 118 6.00 11.63 5.71
N ASP A 119 6.89 10.64 5.74
CA ASP A 119 8.15 10.80 6.50
C ASP A 119 9.36 10.22 5.79
N PHE A 120 9.78 10.85 4.69
CA PHE A 120 11.09 10.56 4.08
C PHE A 120 12.22 10.70 5.12
N ASN A 121 12.09 11.67 6.02
CA ASN A 121 13.01 11.94 7.13
C ASN A 121 13.13 10.77 8.12
N PHE A 122 12.11 9.92 8.28
CA PHE A 122 12.16 8.81 9.22
C PHE A 122 13.03 7.67 8.71
N TRP A 123 12.94 7.35 7.42
CA TRP A 123 13.75 6.28 6.84
C TRP A 123 15.22 6.66 6.78
N GLU A 124 15.53 7.93 6.46
CA GLU A 124 16.89 8.45 6.57
C GLU A 124 17.39 8.43 8.02
N TYR A 125 16.56 8.85 8.97
CA TYR A 125 16.89 8.75 10.40
C TYR A 125 17.18 7.31 10.83
N LEU A 126 16.33 6.36 10.43
CA LEU A 126 16.48 4.95 10.82
C LEU A 126 17.72 4.31 10.17
N ASP A 127 17.99 4.60 8.90
CA ASP A 127 19.20 4.14 8.22
C ASP A 127 20.45 4.73 8.85
N GLN A 128 20.46 6.04 9.12
CA GLN A 128 21.56 6.70 9.80
C GLN A 128 21.78 6.12 11.20
N PHE A 129 20.72 5.99 12.00
CA PHE A 129 20.79 5.39 13.33
C PHE A 129 21.36 3.97 13.31
N ILE A 130 20.94 3.11 12.37
CA ILE A 130 21.45 1.73 12.27
C ILE A 130 22.92 1.72 11.86
N ASN A 131 23.32 2.62 10.95
CA ASN A 131 24.73 2.76 10.55
C ASN A 131 25.59 3.25 11.73
N ASP A 132 25.10 4.23 12.47
CA ASP A 132 25.75 4.77 13.65
C ASP A 132 25.85 3.70 14.75
N LEU A 133 24.77 2.97 15.03
CA LEU A 133 24.73 1.87 15.99
C LEU A 133 25.75 0.78 15.64
N PHE A 134 25.87 0.44 14.36
CA PHE A 134 26.84 -0.55 13.88
C PHE A 134 28.29 -0.09 14.13
N ASN A 135 28.59 1.18 13.87
CA ASN A 135 29.93 1.74 14.11
C ASN A 135 30.22 1.90 15.62
N TYR A 136 29.23 2.30 16.41
CA TYR A 136 29.40 2.57 17.83
C TYR A 136 29.58 1.32 18.69
N ILE A 137 29.03 0.17 18.30
CA ILE A 137 29.19 -1.06 19.11
C ILE A 137 30.65 -1.47 19.29
N GLU A 138 31.51 -1.20 18.31
CA GLU A 138 32.95 -1.48 18.39
C GLU A 138 33.71 -0.39 19.18
N GLU A 139 33.35 0.88 18.99
CA GLU A 139 34.20 2.01 19.42
C GLU A 139 33.70 2.74 20.68
N SER A 140 32.43 2.61 21.04
CA SER A 140 31.78 3.39 22.10
C SER A 140 31.60 2.60 23.41
N SER A 141 31.33 3.35 24.49
CA SER A 141 30.88 2.76 25.77
C SER A 141 29.49 2.14 25.62
N PRO A 142 29.21 0.97 26.25
CA PRO A 142 27.88 0.37 26.29
C PRO A 142 26.79 1.34 26.75
N GLU A 143 27.08 2.23 27.70
CA GLU A 143 26.12 3.19 28.24
C GLU A 143 25.60 4.19 27.20
N ILE A 144 26.50 4.68 26.33
CA ILE A 144 26.13 5.60 25.24
C ILE A 144 25.22 4.86 24.25
N ILE A 145 25.61 3.64 23.87
CA ILE A 145 24.85 2.81 22.93
C ILE A 145 23.45 2.51 23.47
N ILE A 146 23.34 2.17 24.77
CA ILE A 146 22.06 1.91 25.42
C ILE A 146 21.15 3.14 25.38
N ASN A 147 21.67 4.33 25.65
CA ASN A 147 20.89 5.57 25.60
C ASN A 147 20.39 5.89 24.19
N GLU A 148 21.22 5.68 23.17
CA GLU A 148 20.83 5.84 21.77
C GLU A 148 19.75 4.81 21.37
N ILE A 149 19.89 3.55 21.79
CA ILE A 149 18.86 2.52 21.58
C ILE A 149 17.54 2.92 22.25
N ASP A 150 17.57 3.45 23.48
CA ASP A 150 16.37 3.88 24.18
C ASP A 150 15.67 5.06 23.49
N SER A 151 16.45 6.02 23.00
CA SER A 151 15.96 7.15 22.20
C SER A 151 15.26 6.64 20.93
N ALA A 152 15.92 5.74 20.19
CA ALA A 152 15.38 5.16 18.96
C ALA A 152 14.11 4.33 19.21
N ILE A 153 14.08 3.50 20.27
CA ILE A 153 12.87 2.76 20.66
C ILE A 153 11.73 3.73 20.96
N SER A 154 11.99 4.79 21.75
CA SER A 154 10.96 5.78 22.08
C SER A 154 10.39 6.47 20.84
N GLU A 155 11.23 6.81 19.86
CA GLU A 155 10.79 7.42 18.62
C GLU A 155 10.01 6.45 17.72
N LEU A 156 10.41 5.18 17.68
CA LEU A 156 9.69 4.12 16.97
C LEU A 156 8.32 3.83 17.61
N GLU A 157 8.23 3.81 18.94
CA GLU A 157 6.98 3.58 19.67
C GLU A 157 5.95 4.69 19.44
N LYS A 158 6.36 5.95 19.22
CA LYS A 158 5.45 7.05 18.85
C LYS A 158 4.79 6.87 17.47
N ARG A 159 5.33 5.98 16.64
CA ARG A 159 4.90 5.75 15.25
C ARG A 159 4.00 4.53 15.09
N LEU A 160 3.78 3.78 16.17
CA LEU A 160 2.73 2.77 16.30
C LEU A 160 1.41 3.44 16.67
#